data_AF-A0A813M3V1-F1
#
_entry.id   AF-A0A813M3V1-F1
#
_cell.length_a   1.000
_cell.length_b   1.000
_cell.length_c   1.000
_cell.angle_alpha   90.00
_cell.angle_beta   90.00
_cell.angle_gamma   90.00
#
_symmetry.space_group_name_H-M   'P 1'
#
loop_
_entity.id
_entity.type
_entity.pdbx_description
1 polymer ?
#
loop_
_entity_poly.entity_id
_entity_poly.type
_entity_poly.pdbx_seq_one_letter_code
_entity_poly.pdbx_strand_id
1 'polypeptide(L)'
;DIDLPYYFSVLGLDNQPGGTVVKPGPRGIGLRVNLQGNTTNQNTFWRSIENLRIAQDRMEWFVSQAAPMRSVILDGDLVLSGPPPDWTSGGCLANSRVNGQLDVGTQQQWYTKSTAMNPYPHASSIGSYVCVGCTQLNGQPYNSSYDWDVSEANGDAHTGLSYTEAPEVSAEKPYIYYDKFLGNKYMLAIPAVRNDHWGPDWQTGSAVPFERVYV
;
A
#
# COMPACT_ATOMS: atom_id res chain seq x y z
N ASP A 1 -15.77 -3.51 -10.93
CA ASP A 1 -15.94 -2.14 -10.39
C ASP A 1 -16.39 -2.25 -8.96
N ILE A 2 -15.52 -1.85 -8.02
CA ILE A 2 -15.69 -1.97 -6.58
C ILE A 2 -15.38 -0.60 -5.98
N ASP A 3 -16.42 0.08 -5.50
CA ASP A 3 -16.27 1.23 -4.60
C ASP A 3 -16.24 0.67 -3.17
N LEU A 4 -15.05 0.66 -2.55
CA LEU A 4 -14.84 -0.07 -1.30
C LEU A 4 -15.48 0.65 -0.09
N PRO A 5 -16.51 0.06 0.56
CA PRO A 5 -17.24 0.74 1.63
C PRO A 5 -16.51 0.64 2.98
N TYR A 6 -17.08 1.28 4.01
CA TYR A 6 -16.65 1.08 5.40
C TYR A 6 -16.81 -0.36 5.85
N TYR A 7 -15.93 -0.77 6.76
CA TYR A 7 -15.86 -2.10 7.37
C TYR A 7 -15.72 -3.23 6.36
N PHE A 8 -15.03 -2.96 5.23
CA PHE A 8 -14.85 -3.92 4.15
C PHE A 8 -13.38 -4.22 3.89
N SER A 9 -13.06 -5.49 3.67
CA SER A 9 -11.73 -5.96 3.30
C SER A 9 -11.78 -6.73 1.99
N VAL A 10 -10.85 -6.45 1.07
CA VAL A 10 -10.61 -7.27 -0.12
C VAL A 10 -9.34 -8.07 0.10
N LEU A 11 -9.47 -9.40 0.14
CA LEU A 11 -8.36 -10.31 0.39
C LEU A 11 -8.20 -11.24 -0.81
N GLY A 12 -7.01 -11.30 -1.39
CA GLY A 12 -6.67 -12.37 -2.33
C GLY A 12 -6.30 -13.65 -1.58
N LEU A 13 -6.68 -14.78 -2.16
CA LEU A 13 -6.56 -16.10 -1.55
C LEU A 13 -5.50 -16.96 -2.25
N ASP A 14 -4.61 -16.36 -3.03
CA ASP A 14 -3.44 -17.06 -3.55
C ASP A 14 -2.29 -16.98 -2.54
N ASN A 15 -1.24 -17.79 -2.71
CA ASN A 15 -0.11 -17.79 -1.79
C ASN A 15 0.76 -16.53 -1.88
N GLN A 16 0.56 -15.70 -2.91
CA GLN A 16 1.24 -14.43 -3.15
C GLN A 16 0.34 -13.48 -3.97
N PRO A 17 0.55 -12.15 -3.93
CA PRO A 17 -0.38 -11.20 -4.54
C PRO A 17 -0.56 -11.36 -6.05
N GLY A 18 0.46 -11.84 -6.76
CA GLY A 18 0.37 -12.05 -8.21
C GLY A 18 -0.67 -13.09 -8.64
N GLY A 19 -1.09 -13.99 -7.74
CA GLY A 19 -2.00 -15.08 -8.07
C GLY A 19 -3.49 -14.70 -8.05
N THR A 20 -3.88 -13.70 -7.26
CA THR A 20 -5.24 -13.12 -7.32
C THR A 20 -5.20 -11.79 -8.07
N VAL A 21 -5.85 -11.73 -9.23
CA VAL A 21 -5.87 -10.52 -10.08
C VAL A 21 -7.25 -9.88 -10.09
N VAL A 22 -7.33 -8.64 -9.62
CA VAL A 22 -8.51 -7.78 -9.73
C VAL A 22 -8.37 -6.92 -10.97
N LYS A 23 -9.37 -6.97 -11.87
CA LYS A 23 -9.40 -6.20 -13.12
C LYS A 23 -10.55 -5.19 -13.09
N PRO A 24 -10.45 -4.08 -13.86
CA PRO A 24 -11.59 -3.24 -14.16
C PRO A 24 -12.79 -4.06 -14.61
N GLY A 25 -13.96 -3.68 -14.11
CA GLY A 25 -15.21 -4.26 -14.59
C GLY A 25 -15.66 -3.61 -15.90
N PRO A 26 -16.87 -3.92 -16.37
CA PRO A 26 -17.41 -3.37 -17.61
C PRO A 26 -17.48 -1.84 -17.66
N ARG A 27 -17.52 -1.15 -16.50
CA ARG A 27 -17.50 0.33 -16.47
C ARG A 27 -16.09 0.91 -16.50
N GLY A 28 -15.05 0.08 -16.50
CA GLY A 28 -13.64 0.51 -16.55
C GLY A 28 -13.13 1.13 -15.26
N ILE A 29 -13.86 1.03 -14.14
CA ILE A 29 -13.51 1.72 -12.89
C ILE A 29 -12.53 0.90 -12.05
N GLY A 30 -12.73 -0.42 -11.97
CA GLY A 30 -11.93 -1.28 -11.11
C GLY A 30 -12.21 -1.07 -9.61
N LEU A 31 -11.24 -1.42 -8.78
CA LEU A 31 -11.23 -1.26 -7.33
C LEU A 31 -10.72 0.14 -6.96
N ARG A 32 -11.47 0.85 -6.11
CA ARG A 32 -11.10 2.16 -5.62
C ARG A 32 -11.76 2.55 -4.31
N VAL A 33 -11.26 3.62 -3.72
CA VAL A 33 -11.94 4.49 -2.75
C VAL A 33 -11.84 5.90 -3.28
N ASN A 34 -12.97 6.51 -3.59
CA ASN A 34 -13.05 7.84 -4.20
C ASN A 34 -13.82 8.84 -3.30
N LEU A 35 -14.08 10.03 -3.84
CA LEU A 35 -14.80 11.11 -3.16
C LEU A 35 -16.12 10.64 -2.50
N GLN A 36 -16.24 10.87 -1.20
CA GLN A 36 -17.47 10.61 -0.42
C GLN A 36 -18.48 11.77 -0.56
N GLY A 37 -18.90 12.06 -1.79
CA GLY A 37 -19.83 13.15 -2.08
C GLY A 37 -19.21 14.53 -1.85
N ASN A 38 -19.91 15.43 -1.15
CA ASN A 38 -19.46 16.81 -0.92
C ASN A 38 -18.68 16.99 0.40
N THR A 39 -18.13 15.89 0.94
CA THR A 39 -17.39 15.88 2.21
C THR A 39 -15.93 15.50 1.95
N THR A 40 -15.02 16.00 2.78
CA THR A 40 -13.59 15.64 2.71
C THR A 40 -13.41 14.16 3.08
N ASN A 41 -12.42 13.50 2.50
CA ASN A 41 -12.09 12.11 2.83
C ASN A 41 -11.31 11.93 4.16
N GLN A 42 -11.29 12.95 5.02
CA GLN A 42 -10.68 12.91 6.35
C GLN A 42 -11.34 11.90 7.29
N ASN A 43 -12.58 11.48 6.98
CA ASN A 43 -13.32 10.47 7.72
C ASN A 43 -13.33 9.08 7.06
N THR A 44 -12.57 8.87 5.97
CA THR A 44 -12.58 7.62 5.19
C THR A 44 -11.76 6.51 5.85
N PHE A 45 -12.39 5.79 6.79
CA PHE A 45 -11.73 4.82 7.67
C PHE A 45 -12.13 3.36 7.39
N TRP A 46 -11.50 2.46 8.15
CA TRP A 46 -11.90 1.07 8.42
C TRP A 46 -12.18 0.24 7.17
N ARG A 47 -11.16 0.07 6.33
CA ARG A 47 -11.21 -0.79 5.14
C ARG A 47 -9.83 -1.29 4.80
N SER A 48 -9.70 -2.35 4.01
CA SER A 48 -8.35 -2.82 3.64
C SER A 48 -8.31 -3.58 2.34
N ILE A 49 -7.11 -3.62 1.75
CA ILE A 49 -6.79 -4.45 0.59
C ILE A 49 -5.53 -5.24 0.92
N GLU A 50 -5.57 -6.54 0.67
CA GLU A 50 -4.44 -7.42 0.95
C GLU A 50 -4.27 -8.54 -0.06
N ASN A 51 -3.00 -8.87 -0.35
CA ASN A 51 -2.58 -10.08 -1.06
C ASN A 51 -3.20 -10.26 -2.47
N LEU A 52 -3.20 -9.19 -3.27
CA LEU A 52 -3.74 -9.23 -4.63
C LEU A 52 -3.00 -8.31 -5.58
N ARG A 53 -3.11 -8.59 -6.88
CA ARG A 53 -2.69 -7.72 -7.97
C ARG A 53 -3.88 -6.90 -8.45
N ILE A 54 -3.69 -5.59 -8.55
CA ILE A 54 -4.66 -4.63 -9.06
C ILE A 54 -4.21 -4.26 -10.48
N ALA A 55 -4.86 -4.84 -11.47
CA ALA A 55 -4.56 -4.63 -12.88
C ALA A 55 -5.28 -3.39 -13.41
N GLN A 56 -4.94 -2.23 -12.83
CA GLN A 56 -5.47 -0.91 -13.16
C GLN A 56 -4.33 0.06 -13.47
N ASP A 57 -4.52 0.90 -14.48
CA ASP A 57 -3.57 1.97 -14.83
C ASP A 57 -3.57 3.10 -13.79
N ARG A 58 -4.67 3.28 -13.05
CA ARG A 58 -4.82 4.26 -11.98
C ARG A 58 -5.72 3.71 -10.90
N MET A 59 -5.29 3.85 -9.65
CA MET A 59 -6.07 3.47 -8.47
C MET A 59 -6.25 4.67 -7.53
N GLU A 60 -7.51 5.04 -7.31
CA GLU A 60 -7.89 6.01 -6.30
C GLU A 60 -8.00 5.30 -4.95
N TRP A 61 -7.24 5.77 -3.97
CA TRP A 61 -7.23 5.25 -2.60
C TRP A 61 -7.34 6.41 -1.60
N PHE A 62 -8.45 7.14 -1.68
CA PHE A 62 -8.67 8.39 -0.94
C PHE A 62 -9.09 8.08 0.50
N VAL A 63 -8.14 7.62 1.30
CA VAL A 63 -8.38 7.12 2.65
C VAL A 63 -7.71 7.96 3.72
N SER A 64 -8.25 7.86 4.94
CA SER A 64 -7.62 8.34 6.16
C SER A 64 -7.17 7.17 7.05
N GLN A 65 -7.15 7.32 8.38
CA GLN A 65 -6.60 6.31 9.28
C GLN A 65 -7.34 4.96 9.21
N ALA A 66 -6.67 3.90 9.67
CA ALA A 66 -7.19 2.53 9.72
C ALA A 66 -7.66 1.98 8.35
N ALA A 67 -6.94 2.34 7.28
CA ALA A 67 -7.19 1.88 5.93
C ALA A 67 -5.95 1.26 5.22
N PRO A 68 -5.38 0.15 5.74
CA PRO A 68 -4.11 -0.37 5.24
C PRO A 68 -4.23 -1.04 3.86
N MET A 69 -3.20 -0.86 3.04
CA MET A 69 -2.93 -1.64 1.84
C MET A 69 -1.66 -2.48 2.05
N ARG A 70 -1.75 -3.81 1.95
CA ARG A 70 -0.64 -4.73 2.30
C ARG A 70 -0.43 -5.79 1.24
N SER A 71 0.82 -6.08 0.88
CA SER A 71 1.12 -7.15 -0.08
C SER A 71 0.31 -6.99 -1.38
N VAL A 72 0.40 -5.82 -2.02
CA VAL A 72 -0.32 -5.53 -3.27
C VAL A 72 0.67 -5.33 -4.41
N ILE A 73 0.30 -5.80 -5.61
CA ILE A 73 0.96 -5.40 -6.85
C ILE A 73 -0.01 -4.50 -7.61
N LEU A 74 0.28 -3.20 -7.70
CA LEU A 74 -0.50 -2.26 -8.50
C LEU A 74 0.23 -2.03 -9.83
N ASP A 75 -0.49 -2.27 -10.93
CA ASP A 75 0.06 -2.15 -12.29
C ASP A 75 0.30 -0.70 -12.71
N GLY A 76 -0.42 0.26 -12.16
CA GLY A 76 -0.35 1.68 -12.51
C GLY A 76 -0.16 2.62 -11.33
N ASP A 77 -0.74 3.81 -11.44
CA ASP A 77 -0.57 4.93 -10.51
C ASP A 77 -1.40 4.74 -9.23
N LEU A 78 -0.83 5.13 -8.08
CA LEU A 78 -1.51 5.18 -6.79
C LEU A 78 -1.78 6.63 -6.41
N VAL A 79 -3.05 6.98 -6.21
CA VAL A 79 -3.49 8.35 -5.95
C VAL A 79 -4.17 8.41 -4.59
N LEU A 80 -3.68 9.27 -3.71
CA LEU A 80 -4.08 9.26 -2.29
C LEU A 80 -5.11 10.33 -1.91
N SER A 81 -5.46 11.24 -2.81
CA SER A 81 -6.49 12.24 -2.59
C SER A 81 -7.15 12.69 -3.91
N GLY A 82 -8.33 13.28 -3.81
CA GLY A 82 -8.88 14.12 -4.87
C GLY A 82 -8.21 15.52 -4.89
N PRO A 83 -8.55 16.35 -5.88
CA PRO A 83 -8.14 17.76 -5.89
C PRO A 83 -8.83 18.54 -4.76
N PRO A 84 -8.30 19.70 -4.34
CA PRO A 84 -9.00 20.61 -3.43
C PRO A 84 -10.44 20.88 -3.88
N PRO A 85 -11.41 20.97 -2.96
CA PRO A 85 -11.25 21.03 -1.51
C PRO A 85 -11.22 19.66 -0.82
N ASP A 86 -10.95 18.55 -1.52
CA ASP A 86 -10.77 17.25 -0.87
C ASP A 86 -9.46 17.19 -0.08
N TRP A 87 -9.51 16.57 1.10
CA TRP A 87 -8.37 16.33 1.98
C TRP A 87 -8.47 14.91 2.52
N THR A 88 -7.32 14.26 2.61
CA THR A 88 -7.17 12.95 3.26
C THR A 88 -6.18 13.06 4.42
N SER A 89 -6.25 12.13 5.39
CA SER A 89 -5.34 12.07 6.54
C SER A 89 -4.88 10.62 6.82
N GLY A 90 -4.43 9.94 5.76
CA GLY A 90 -3.93 8.57 5.79
C GLY A 90 -2.46 8.51 6.24
N GLY A 91 -1.75 7.42 6.04
CA GLY A 91 -2.20 6.09 5.65
C GLY A 91 -1.02 5.12 5.62
N CYS A 92 -1.25 3.88 5.23
CA CYS A 92 -0.25 2.81 5.31
C CYS A 92 -0.25 1.94 4.04
N LEU A 93 0.90 1.92 3.36
CA LEU A 93 1.23 0.96 2.30
C LEU A 93 2.41 0.09 2.75
N ALA A 94 2.24 -1.22 2.77
CA ALA A 94 3.30 -2.13 3.20
C ALA A 94 3.49 -3.31 2.25
N ASN A 95 4.73 -3.79 2.14
CA ASN A 95 5.09 -5.02 1.44
C ASN A 95 4.61 -5.08 -0.01
N SER A 96 4.57 -3.94 -0.71
CA SER A 96 3.86 -3.80 -1.98
C SER A 96 4.78 -3.45 -3.14
N ARG A 97 4.24 -3.51 -4.35
CA ARG A 97 4.87 -3.00 -5.57
C ARG A 97 3.90 -2.08 -6.30
N VAL A 98 4.28 -0.82 -6.50
CA VAL A 98 3.53 0.16 -7.29
C VAL A 98 4.32 0.45 -8.56
N ASN A 99 3.85 -0.07 -9.70
CA ASN A 99 4.59 0.04 -10.97
C ASN A 99 4.46 1.44 -11.61
N GLY A 100 3.38 2.17 -11.33
CA GLY A 100 3.21 3.56 -11.75
C GLY A 100 3.80 4.57 -10.76
N GLN A 101 3.22 5.77 -10.74
CA GLN A 101 3.64 6.86 -9.89
C GLN A 101 2.78 6.95 -8.62
N LEU A 102 3.42 7.26 -7.49
CA LEU A 102 2.71 7.69 -6.28
C LEU A 102 2.36 9.18 -6.39
N ASP A 103 1.08 9.51 -6.26
CA ASP A 103 0.54 10.86 -6.17
C ASP A 103 -0.14 11.06 -4.81
N VAL A 104 0.44 11.92 -3.99
CA VAL A 104 -0.07 12.20 -2.64
C VAL A 104 -1.13 13.31 -2.61
N GLY A 105 -1.21 14.18 -3.63
CA GLY A 105 -2.14 15.31 -3.66
C GLY A 105 -2.21 16.11 -2.34
N THR A 106 -3.40 16.18 -1.75
CA THR A 106 -3.73 16.88 -0.49
C THR A 106 -3.67 15.98 0.75
N GLN A 107 -3.16 14.75 0.60
CA GLN A 107 -3.00 13.79 1.70
C GLN A 107 -2.04 14.35 2.74
N GLN A 108 -2.43 14.46 4.01
CA GLN A 108 -1.64 15.19 5.03
C GLN A 108 -0.36 14.45 5.46
N GLN A 109 -0.38 13.11 5.50
CA GLN A 109 0.78 12.30 5.81
C GLN A 109 0.66 10.89 5.20
N TRP A 110 1.76 10.16 5.08
CA TRP A 110 1.73 8.79 4.58
C TRP A 110 2.93 7.96 5.06
N TYR A 111 2.68 6.69 5.40
CA TYR A 111 3.69 5.73 5.77
C TYR A 111 3.76 4.59 4.75
N THR A 112 4.95 4.39 4.18
CA THR A 112 5.25 3.29 3.26
C THR A 112 6.36 2.42 3.86
N LYS A 113 6.22 1.10 3.81
CA LYS A 113 7.22 0.15 4.32
C LYS A 113 7.50 -0.96 3.31
N SER A 114 8.75 -1.34 3.14
CA SER A 114 9.14 -2.55 2.39
C SER A 114 8.46 -2.61 1.01
N THR A 115 8.48 -1.49 0.28
CA THR A 115 7.72 -1.33 -0.98
C THR A 115 8.65 -0.97 -2.13
N ALA A 116 8.40 -1.58 -3.28
CA ALA A 116 9.07 -1.25 -4.54
C ALA A 116 8.22 -0.24 -5.31
N MET A 117 8.75 0.95 -5.57
CA MET A 117 8.04 2.03 -6.27
C MET A 117 9.01 2.97 -6.97
N ASN A 118 8.51 3.75 -7.93
CA ASN A 118 9.26 4.87 -8.52
C ASN A 118 9.57 5.95 -7.46
N PRO A 119 10.64 6.75 -7.66
CA PRO A 119 10.94 7.84 -6.75
C PRO A 119 9.76 8.81 -6.73
N TYR A 120 9.48 9.43 -5.60
CA TYR A 120 8.47 10.48 -5.53
C TYR A 120 9.05 11.75 -6.21
N PRO A 121 8.43 12.27 -7.29
CA PRO A 121 9.05 13.27 -8.16
C PRO A 121 8.78 14.71 -7.70
N HIS A 122 8.07 14.92 -6.59
CA HIS A 122 7.62 16.23 -6.15
C HIS A 122 8.14 16.56 -4.74
N ALA A 123 8.27 17.85 -4.44
CA ALA A 123 8.24 18.29 -3.05
C ALA A 123 6.84 18.02 -2.51
N SER A 124 6.71 17.44 -1.33
CA SER A 124 5.40 17.33 -0.70
C SER A 124 5.03 18.67 -0.09
N SER A 125 3.73 18.95 -0.04
CA SER A 125 3.18 20.07 0.73
C SER A 125 3.36 19.85 2.24
N ILE A 126 2.72 20.68 3.07
CA ILE A 126 2.66 20.54 4.54
C ILE A 126 2.28 19.10 4.90
N GLY A 127 3.21 18.35 5.48
CA GLY A 127 2.95 16.95 5.83
C GLY A 127 4.19 16.16 6.21
N SER A 128 3.99 14.86 6.49
CA SER A 128 5.08 13.93 6.76
C SER A 128 4.90 12.66 5.93
N TYR A 129 5.86 12.38 5.06
CA TYR A 129 5.82 11.20 4.19
C TYR A 129 7.10 10.42 4.40
N VAL A 130 6.96 9.15 4.79
CA VAL A 130 8.10 8.30 5.13
C VAL A 130 8.01 6.98 4.39
N CYS A 131 9.12 6.56 3.82
CA CYS A 131 9.37 5.24 3.24
C CYS A 131 10.45 4.53 4.07
N VAL A 132 10.12 3.39 4.67
CA VAL A 132 11.06 2.60 5.48
C VAL A 132 11.42 1.31 4.75
N GLY A 133 12.71 1.09 4.48
CA GLY A 133 13.19 -0.11 3.79
C GLY A 133 12.62 -0.25 2.38
N CYS A 134 12.37 0.86 1.67
CA CYS A 134 11.81 0.85 0.32
C CYS A 134 12.89 0.71 -0.74
N THR A 135 12.51 0.20 -1.92
CA THR A 135 13.40 0.03 -3.07
C THR A 135 12.84 0.72 -4.31
N GLN A 136 13.72 1.00 -5.25
CA GLN A 136 13.38 1.26 -6.64
C GLN A 136 12.72 0.01 -7.26
N LEU A 137 12.08 0.17 -8.43
CA LEU A 137 11.44 -0.94 -9.14
C LEU A 137 12.40 -2.04 -9.62
N ASN A 138 13.69 -1.71 -9.77
CA ASN A 138 14.78 -2.65 -10.09
C ASN A 138 15.34 -3.36 -8.84
N GLY A 139 14.77 -3.12 -7.65
CA GLY A 139 15.18 -3.74 -6.39
C GLY A 139 16.32 -3.04 -5.66
N GLN A 140 16.90 -1.96 -6.21
CA GLN A 140 17.93 -1.20 -5.50
C GLN A 140 17.31 -0.44 -4.31
N PRO A 141 17.89 -0.53 -3.10
CA PRO A 141 17.49 0.30 -1.96
C PRO A 141 17.42 1.78 -2.32
N TYR A 142 16.42 2.49 -1.80
CA TYR A 142 16.55 3.93 -1.68
C TYR A 142 17.55 4.19 -0.56
N ASN A 143 18.70 4.76 -0.91
CA ASN A 143 19.61 5.29 0.09
C ASN A 143 18.92 6.46 0.82
N SER A 144 19.19 6.60 2.12
CA SER A 144 18.64 7.65 2.99
C SER A 144 18.44 8.96 2.23
N SER A 145 17.22 9.49 2.16
CA SER A 145 16.99 10.68 1.35
C SER A 145 16.37 11.83 2.14
N TYR A 146 16.93 12.98 1.80
CA TYR A 146 16.47 14.35 1.95
C TYR A 146 16.87 15.07 3.23
N ASP A 147 17.61 16.17 3.03
CA ASP A 147 17.88 17.19 4.03
C ASP A 147 16.64 18.07 4.17
N TRP A 148 16.01 18.03 5.33
CA TRP A 148 14.77 18.75 5.64
C TRP A 148 15.00 20.25 5.88
N ASP A 149 16.26 20.69 5.93
CA ASP A 149 16.63 22.09 6.14
C ASP A 149 16.62 22.92 4.84
N VAL A 150 16.40 22.29 3.68
CA VAL A 150 16.34 22.97 2.38
C VAL A 150 14.91 23.45 2.10
N SER A 151 14.58 24.68 2.52
CA SER A 151 13.36 25.36 2.08
C SER A 151 13.50 25.82 0.62
N GLU A 152 12.49 25.57 -0.22
CA GLU A 152 12.34 26.27 -1.50
C GLU A 152 12.35 27.80 -1.27
N ALA A 153 12.85 28.57 -2.22
CA ALA A 153 13.09 30.02 -2.06
C ALA A 153 11.83 30.87 -1.75
N ASN A 154 10.64 30.28 -1.87
CA ASN A 154 9.34 30.87 -1.55
C ASN A 154 8.80 30.50 -0.16
N GLY A 155 9.48 29.63 0.61
CA GLY A 155 9.09 29.26 1.97
C GLY A 155 7.85 28.36 2.10
N ASP A 156 7.31 27.86 0.99
CA ASP A 156 6.03 27.13 0.96
C ASP A 156 6.18 25.59 0.93
N ALA A 157 7.38 25.06 0.72
CA ALA A 157 7.65 23.62 0.65
C ALA A 157 8.81 23.23 1.56
N HIS A 158 8.56 22.29 2.46
CA HIS A 158 9.52 21.89 3.49
C HIS A 158 9.96 20.43 3.44
N THR A 159 9.31 19.56 2.66
CA THR A 159 9.44 18.12 2.93
C THR A 159 9.27 17.29 1.66
N GLY A 160 10.27 16.51 1.25
CA GLY A 160 10.07 15.45 0.26
C GLY A 160 9.55 14.16 0.93
N LEU A 161 9.37 13.10 0.14
CA LEU A 161 9.26 11.76 0.72
C LEU A 161 10.60 11.36 1.34
N SER A 162 10.64 11.15 2.66
CA SER A 162 11.83 10.65 3.33
C SER A 162 11.99 9.16 3.11
N TYR A 163 13.16 8.76 2.62
CA TYR A 163 13.54 7.35 2.55
C TYR A 163 14.48 7.04 3.70
N THR A 164 14.17 5.97 4.42
CA THR A 164 14.89 5.52 5.61
C THR A 164 15.25 4.05 5.48
N GLU A 165 16.20 3.62 6.30
CA GLU A 165 16.74 2.27 6.26
C GLU A 165 15.69 1.20 6.56
N ALA A 166 15.98 -0.03 6.12
CA ALA A 166 15.19 -1.17 6.55
C ALA A 166 15.26 -1.34 8.08
N PRO A 167 14.16 -1.73 8.73
CA PRO A 167 14.19 -2.00 10.17
C PRO A 167 15.07 -3.23 10.45
N GLU A 168 15.79 -3.18 11.59
CA GLU A 168 16.63 -4.29 12.06
C GLU A 168 15.84 -5.60 12.12
N VAL A 169 14.57 -5.53 12.54
CA VAL A 169 13.66 -6.68 12.59
C VAL A 169 12.29 -6.27 12.06
N SER A 170 11.73 -7.08 11.16
CA SER A 170 10.33 -6.93 10.72
C SER A 170 9.68 -8.26 10.42
N ALA A 171 8.35 -8.29 10.54
CA ALA A 171 7.52 -9.37 10.03
C ALA A 171 6.33 -8.77 9.27
N GLU A 172 5.88 -9.48 8.25
CA GLU A 172 4.61 -9.16 7.58
C GLU A 172 3.43 -9.82 8.30
N LYS A 173 2.24 -9.25 8.11
CA LYS A 173 1.03 -9.76 8.74
C LYS A 173 0.73 -11.18 8.20
N PRO A 174 0.37 -12.15 9.06
CA PRO A 174 -0.21 -13.42 8.60
C PRO A 174 -1.44 -13.21 7.72
N TYR A 175 -1.63 -14.08 6.74
CA TYR A 175 -2.74 -14.00 5.78
C TYR A 175 -3.31 -15.39 5.47
N ILE A 176 -4.56 -15.42 5.02
CA ILE A 176 -5.22 -16.66 4.61
C ILE A 176 -5.00 -16.83 3.11
N TYR A 177 -4.68 -18.05 2.69
CA TYR A 177 -4.70 -18.44 1.29
C TYR A 177 -5.43 -19.79 1.11
N TYR A 178 -5.83 -20.08 -0.11
CA TYR A 178 -6.51 -21.30 -0.50
C TYR A 178 -5.58 -22.18 -1.33
N ASP A 179 -5.25 -23.36 -0.81
CA ASP A 179 -4.36 -24.31 -1.44
C ASP A 179 -5.15 -25.39 -2.20
N LYS A 180 -5.11 -25.29 -3.53
CA LYS A 180 -5.76 -26.22 -4.45
C LYS A 180 -5.02 -27.55 -4.55
N PHE A 181 -3.72 -27.57 -4.23
CA PHE A 181 -2.85 -28.73 -4.36
C PHE A 181 -2.80 -29.55 -3.07
N LEU A 182 -3.00 -28.92 -1.90
CA LEU A 182 -3.14 -29.58 -0.60
C LEU A 182 -4.59 -29.95 -0.28
N GLY A 183 -5.29 -30.53 -1.27
CA GLY A 183 -6.63 -31.06 -1.06
C GLY A 183 -7.71 -29.99 -0.82
N ASN A 184 -7.59 -28.85 -1.50
CA ASN A 184 -8.62 -27.79 -1.51
C ASN A 184 -8.86 -27.16 -0.11
N LYS A 185 -7.77 -26.81 0.58
CA LYS A 185 -7.80 -26.34 1.98
C LYS A 185 -7.46 -24.87 2.12
N TYR A 186 -8.10 -24.21 3.10
CA TYR A 186 -7.64 -22.92 3.60
C TYR A 186 -6.40 -23.12 4.49
N MET A 187 -5.45 -22.20 4.36
CA MET A 187 -4.18 -22.21 5.06
C MET A 187 -3.95 -20.81 5.66
N LEU A 188 -3.41 -20.75 6.88
CA LEU A 188 -2.88 -19.54 7.47
C LEU A 188 -1.38 -19.46 7.19
N ALA A 189 -0.98 -18.57 6.29
CA ALA A 189 0.42 -18.26 6.02
C ALA A 189 0.99 -17.38 7.14
N ILE A 190 2.17 -17.75 7.61
CA ILE A 190 2.94 -17.02 8.62
C ILE A 190 4.25 -16.60 7.94
N PRO A 191 4.35 -15.33 7.50
CA PRO A 191 5.60 -14.78 6.96
C PRO A 191 6.75 -14.94 7.96
N ALA A 192 7.95 -15.16 7.45
CA ALA A 192 9.14 -15.24 8.28
C ALA A 192 9.46 -13.86 8.90
N VAL A 193 10.05 -13.86 10.10
CA VAL A 193 10.74 -12.69 10.63
C VAL A 193 11.98 -12.45 9.77
N ARG A 194 12.23 -11.19 9.42
CA ARG A 194 13.33 -10.76 8.56
C ARG A 194 14.15 -9.70 9.27
N ASN A 195 15.45 -9.72 9.01
CA ASN A 195 16.37 -8.69 9.47
C ASN A 195 16.85 -7.86 8.28
N ASP A 196 16.98 -6.54 8.47
CA ASP A 196 17.53 -5.60 7.50
C ASP A 196 16.95 -5.73 6.07
N HIS A 197 15.65 -6.03 5.97
CA HIS A 197 15.02 -6.41 4.71
C HIS A 197 14.46 -5.21 3.92
N TRP A 198 14.90 -5.10 2.68
CA TRP A 198 14.52 -4.04 1.74
C TRP A 198 13.54 -4.52 0.68
N GLY A 199 12.56 -3.68 0.36
CA GLY A 199 11.57 -3.95 -0.67
C GLY A 199 10.53 -4.98 -0.24
N PRO A 200 9.63 -5.37 -1.15
CA PRO A 200 8.59 -6.33 -0.87
C PRO A 200 9.15 -7.75 -0.91
N ASP A 201 8.60 -8.61 -0.06
CA ASP A 201 8.80 -10.05 -0.10
C ASP A 201 7.52 -10.76 0.31
N TRP A 202 7.08 -11.64 -0.56
CA TRP A 202 5.81 -12.38 -0.44
C TRP A 202 6.05 -13.85 -0.09
N GLN A 203 7.26 -14.23 0.28
CA GLN A 203 7.56 -15.59 0.71
C GLN A 203 6.84 -15.91 2.01
N THR A 204 6.15 -17.04 2.01
CA THR A 204 5.63 -17.65 3.23
C THR A 204 6.79 -18.32 3.97
N GLY A 205 6.93 -18.05 5.28
CA GLY A 205 7.91 -18.76 6.11
C GLY A 205 7.41 -20.14 6.53
N SER A 206 6.20 -20.18 7.09
CA SER A 206 5.50 -21.41 7.47
C SER A 206 4.00 -21.27 7.24
N ALA A 207 3.27 -22.39 7.20
CA ALA A 207 1.83 -22.39 7.04
C ALA A 207 1.15 -23.39 7.97
N VAL A 208 -0.04 -23.03 8.45
CA VAL A 208 -0.86 -23.88 9.32
C VAL A 208 -2.21 -24.15 8.61
N PRO A 209 -2.67 -25.41 8.51
CA PRO A 209 -4.02 -25.69 8.04
C PRO A 209 -5.05 -24.94 8.87
N PHE A 210 -6.00 -24.27 8.21
CA PHE A 210 -6.97 -23.41 8.91
C PHE A 210 -7.91 -24.21 9.84
N GLU A 211 -8.02 -25.53 9.64
CA GLU A 211 -8.68 -26.48 10.56
C GLU A 211 -8.09 -26.47 11.99
N ARG A 212 -6.88 -25.93 12.17
CA ARG A 212 -6.22 -25.77 13.48
C ARG A 212 -6.42 -24.39 14.09
N VAL A 213 -7.16 -23.50 13.43
CA VAL A 213 -7.47 -22.15 13.90
C VAL A 213 -8.88 -22.17 14.49
N TYR A 214 -9.04 -21.61 15.69
CA TYR A 214 -10.36 -21.41 16.28
C TYR A 214 -11.11 -20.31 15.54
N VAL A 215 -12.35 -20.60 15.15
CA VAL A 215 -13.27 -19.68 14.46
C VAL A 215 -14.45 -19.40 15.38
#